data_AF-A0A285NYS6-F1
#
_entry.id   AF-A0A285NYS6-F1
#
_cell.length_a   1.000
_cell.length_b   1.000
_cell.length_c   1.000
_cell.angle_alpha   90.00
_cell.angle_beta   90.00
_cell.angle_gamma   90.00
#
_symmetry.space_group_name_H-M   'P 1'
#
loop_
_entity.id
_entity.type
_entity.pdbx_description
1 polymer ?
#
loop_
_entity_poly.entity_id
_entity_poly.type
_entity_poly.pdbx_seq_one_letter_code
_entity_poly.pdbx_strand_id
1 'polypeptide(L)'
;MTTSYEELVAEMERISTVIQKFPENLQGKVFDIMVKSYLGDQTYEAATMEEPEPEPVQHISVVDSNRVQPIKKRPIRRNKDSYSMVKDLDLLGKSGVEPFRDFLERYEVNSNIKFNTVAVYYLKNVLHIADVTIDHIYTCYKNGERKVPGNLRQSITDTSSSKYGYINMSDNHITLSVLGENLVEFELKQEA
;
A
#
# COMPACT_ATOMS: atom_id res chain seq x y z
N MET A 1 -17.56 20.02 32.95
CA MET A 1 -16.46 20.89 33.40
C MET A 1 -15.48 20.95 32.25
N THR A 2 -15.23 22.13 31.67
CA THR A 2 -14.22 22.30 30.63
C THR A 2 -12.85 22.33 31.32
N THR A 3 -12.11 21.22 31.27
CA THR A 3 -10.72 21.17 31.73
C THR A 3 -9.92 22.22 30.95
N SER A 4 -9.18 23.07 31.67
CA SER A 4 -8.39 24.13 31.05
C SER A 4 -7.24 23.51 30.26
N TYR A 5 -6.88 24.09 29.11
CA TYR A 5 -5.75 23.63 28.29
C TYR A 5 -4.46 23.48 29.12
N GLU A 6 -4.25 24.37 30.09
CA GLU A 6 -3.10 24.34 31.00
C GLU A 6 -3.09 23.10 31.91
N GLU A 7 -4.27 22.63 32.35
CA GLU A 7 -4.41 21.42 33.17
C GLU A 7 -4.10 20.15 32.35
N LEU A 8 -4.49 20.15 31.07
CA LEU A 8 -4.18 19.05 30.16
C LEU A 8 -2.68 18.93 29.91
N VAL A 9 -2.00 20.05 29.67
CA VAL A 9 -0.54 20.07 29.46
C VAL A 9 0.20 19.59 30.71
N ALA A 10 -0.19 20.05 31.90
CA ALA A 10 0.41 19.62 33.15
C ALA A 10 0.26 18.10 33.39
N GLU A 11 -0.89 17.53 33.04
CA GLU A 11 -1.13 16.10 33.19
C GLU A 11 -0.39 15.27 32.13
N MET A 12 -0.23 15.79 30.90
CA MET A 12 0.61 15.15 29.89
C MET A 12 2.09 15.07 30.30
N GLU A 13 2.63 16.11 30.93
CA GLU A 13 3.99 16.08 31.49
C GLU A 13 4.14 15.03 32.61
N ARG A 14 3.10 14.89 33.43
CA ARG A 14 3.04 13.85 34.47
C ARG A 14 3.05 12.45 33.87
N ILE A 15 2.24 12.20 32.84
CA ILE A 15 2.17 10.93 32.11
C ILE A 15 3.54 10.60 31.50
N SER A 16 4.19 11.56 30.84
CA SER A 16 5.54 11.40 30.27
C SER A 16 6.58 10.98 31.31
N THR A 17 6.56 11.61 32.49
CA THR A 17 7.48 11.28 33.60
C THR A 17 7.28 9.86 34.13
N VAL A 18 6.04 9.37 34.13
CA VAL A 18 5.73 8.00 34.57
C VAL A 18 6.14 6.98 33.51
N ILE A 19 5.93 7.28 32.22
CA ILE A 19 6.28 6.40 31.10
C ILE A 19 7.80 6.12 31.05
N GLN A 20 8.63 7.13 31.29
CA GLN A 20 10.09 6.96 31.27
C GLN A 20 10.62 5.98 32.33
N LYS A 21 9.82 5.61 33.34
CA LYS A 21 10.19 4.60 34.36
C LYS A 21 9.96 3.16 33.90
N PHE A 22 9.29 2.95 32.77
CA PHE A 22 9.04 1.64 32.18
C PHE A 22 10.07 1.35 31.07
N PRO A 23 10.43 0.08 30.86
CA PRO A 23 11.27 -0.31 29.73
C PRO A 23 10.59 0.05 28.41
N GLU A 24 11.40 0.41 27.40
CA GLU A 24 10.98 1.04 26.14
C GLU A 24 9.85 0.27 25.42
N ASN A 25 9.87 -1.06 25.49
CA ASN A 25 8.86 -1.93 24.89
C ASN A 25 7.48 -1.88 25.57
N LEU A 26 7.37 -1.28 26.77
CA LEU A 26 6.12 -1.13 27.52
C LEU A 26 5.60 0.30 27.55
N GLN A 27 6.40 1.28 27.10
CA GLN A 27 6.07 2.70 27.18
C GLN A 27 4.80 3.05 26.41
N GLY A 28 4.64 2.52 25.19
CA GLY A 28 3.43 2.73 24.37
C GLY A 28 2.16 2.18 25.05
N LYS A 29 2.24 0.95 25.60
CA LYS A 29 1.09 0.31 26.28
C LYS A 29 0.65 1.08 27.52
N VAL A 30 1.61 1.62 28.27
CA VAL A 30 1.34 2.41 29.48
C VAL A 30 0.73 3.77 29.12
N PHE A 31 1.20 4.42 28.05
CA PHE A 31 0.63 5.65 27.52
C PHE A 31 -0.85 5.46 27.13
N ASP A 32 -1.15 4.42 26.36
CA ASP A 32 -2.51 4.12 25.88
C ASP A 32 -3.49 3.91 27.05
N ILE A 33 -3.07 3.20 28.09
CA ILE A 33 -3.89 2.95 29.29
C ILE A 33 -4.18 4.27 30.03
N MET A 34 -3.18 5.14 30.19
CA MET A 34 -3.34 6.40 30.92
C MET A 34 -4.23 7.39 30.16
N VAL A 35 -3.99 7.55 28.85
CA VAL A 35 -4.80 8.43 27.99
C VAL A 35 -6.25 7.95 27.94
N LYS A 36 -6.49 6.64 27.83
CA LYS A 36 -7.82 6.04 27.85
C LYS A 36 -8.56 6.30 29.18
N SER A 37 -7.84 6.24 30.31
CA SER A 37 -8.43 6.52 31.63
C SER A 37 -8.81 7.99 31.81
N TYR A 38 -8.06 8.91 31.18
CA TYR A 38 -8.22 10.34 31.38
C TYR A 38 -9.24 10.97 30.41
N LEU A 39 -9.21 10.59 29.13
CA LEU A 39 -10.09 11.17 28.10
C LEU A 39 -11.42 10.42 27.92
N GLY A 40 -11.59 9.27 28.57
CA GLY A 40 -12.72 8.37 28.32
C GLY A 40 -12.66 7.75 26.91
N ASP A 41 -13.70 6.99 26.55
CA ASP A 41 -13.81 6.26 25.27
C ASP A 41 -14.10 7.20 24.07
N GLN A 42 -13.37 8.32 23.98
CA GLN A 42 -13.27 9.09 22.76
C GLN A 42 -12.22 8.40 21.90
N THR A 43 -12.70 7.64 20.92
CA THR A 43 -11.88 7.06 19.87
C THR A 43 -11.27 8.18 19.03
N TYR A 44 -10.12 8.68 19.46
CA TYR A 44 -9.14 9.24 18.55
C TYR A 44 -8.54 8.03 17.84
N GLU A 45 -8.92 7.79 16.59
CA GLU A 45 -8.25 6.84 15.69
C GLU A 45 -6.85 7.40 15.36
N ALA A 46 -5.99 7.41 16.37
CA ALA A 46 -4.55 7.38 16.16
C ALA A 46 -4.24 5.99 15.61
N ALA A 47 -3.61 5.98 14.44
CA ALA A 47 -3.17 4.78 13.75
C ALA A 47 -2.27 3.91 14.65
N THR A 48 -2.84 2.84 15.18
CA THR A 48 -2.13 1.66 15.68
C THR A 48 -2.96 0.43 15.33
N MET A 49 -2.57 -0.27 14.26
CA MET A 49 -2.98 -1.66 14.00
C MET A 49 -1.69 -2.50 14.13
N GLU A 50 -1.48 -3.17 15.26
CA GLU A 50 -2.03 -4.48 15.64
C GLU A 50 -1.06 -5.62 15.24
N GLU A 51 -0.22 -5.96 16.21
CA GLU A 51 0.43 -7.26 16.37
C GLU A 51 -0.68 -8.31 16.65
N PRO A 52 -0.86 -9.36 15.83
CA PRO A 52 -1.93 -10.33 16.07
C PRO A 52 -1.50 -11.36 17.12
N GLU A 53 -2.13 -11.33 18.29
CA GLU A 53 -2.14 -12.41 19.29
C GLU A 53 -3.61 -12.75 19.67
N PRO A 54 -3.88 -13.92 20.28
CA PRO A 54 -4.13 -15.21 19.63
C PRO A 54 -5.61 -15.64 19.69
N GLU A 55 -6.09 -16.33 18.65
CA GLU A 55 -7.43 -16.93 18.60
C GLU A 55 -7.59 -18.17 19.51
N PRO A 56 -8.82 -18.48 19.99
CA PRO A 56 -9.07 -19.32 21.16
C PRO A 56 -8.85 -20.82 20.94
N VAL A 57 -8.23 -21.46 21.92
CA VAL A 57 -8.04 -22.91 22.01
C VAL A 57 -9.40 -23.60 22.15
N GLN A 58 -9.78 -24.40 21.15
CA GLN A 58 -10.88 -25.36 21.27
C GLN A 58 -10.34 -26.76 21.59
N HIS A 59 -10.92 -27.34 22.63
CA HIS A 59 -10.62 -28.64 23.22
C HIS A 59 -10.51 -29.77 22.19
N ILE A 60 -9.36 -30.45 22.17
CA ILE A 60 -9.14 -31.69 21.45
C ILE A 60 -9.72 -32.84 22.29
N SER A 61 -10.77 -33.49 21.79
CA SER A 61 -11.17 -34.82 22.24
C SER A 61 -10.26 -35.86 21.58
N VAL A 62 -9.53 -36.60 22.40
CA VAL A 62 -8.61 -37.67 22.03
C VAL A 62 -9.40 -38.84 21.44
N VAL A 63 -9.10 -39.24 20.20
CA VAL A 63 -9.24 -40.65 19.77
C VAL A 63 -8.28 -40.99 18.63
N ASP A 64 -7.63 -42.13 18.82
CA ASP A 64 -6.49 -42.67 18.10
C ASP A 64 -6.89 -43.36 16.77
N SER A 65 -5.88 -43.52 15.90
CA SER A 65 -5.68 -44.57 14.90
C SER A 65 -6.13 -44.39 13.42
N ASN A 66 -5.11 -44.13 12.59
CA ASN A 66 -4.77 -44.78 11.31
C ASN A 66 -5.83 -44.89 10.19
N ARG A 67 -5.79 -43.97 9.21
CA ARG A 67 -5.75 -44.28 7.75
C ARG A 67 -5.55 -43.02 6.90
N VAL A 68 -4.47 -42.94 6.12
CA VAL A 68 -4.22 -41.84 5.15
C VAL A 68 -5.02 -42.09 3.87
N GLN A 69 -5.85 -41.12 3.44
CA GLN A 69 -6.38 -41.02 2.08
C GLN A 69 -6.13 -39.61 1.51
N PRO A 70 -5.86 -39.47 0.19
CA PRO A 70 -5.49 -38.19 -0.41
C PRO A 70 -6.72 -37.26 -0.53
N ILE A 71 -6.66 -36.11 0.16
CA ILE A 71 -7.71 -35.08 0.12
C ILE A 71 -7.61 -34.30 -1.18
N LYS A 72 -8.64 -34.39 -2.03
CA LYS A 72 -8.85 -33.49 -3.18
C LYS A 72 -9.01 -32.06 -2.67
N LYS A 73 -8.02 -31.20 -2.95
CA LYS A 73 -8.03 -29.77 -2.56
C LYS A 73 -9.22 -29.07 -3.22
N ARG A 74 -10.13 -28.51 -2.41
CA ARG A 74 -11.22 -27.65 -2.87
C ARG A 74 -10.63 -26.33 -3.43
N PRO A 75 -11.17 -25.77 -4.53
CA PRO A 75 -10.67 -24.53 -5.08
C PRO A 75 -10.91 -23.38 -4.10
N ILE A 76 -9.82 -22.75 -3.67
CA ILE A 76 -9.85 -21.54 -2.86
C ILE A 76 -10.48 -20.42 -3.71
N ARG A 77 -11.63 -19.90 -3.28
CA ARG A 77 -12.23 -18.70 -3.88
C ARG A 77 -11.31 -17.53 -3.58
N ARG A 78 -10.58 -17.07 -4.59
CA ARG A 78 -9.83 -15.81 -4.51
C ARG A 78 -10.84 -14.68 -4.61
N ASN A 79 -10.90 -13.81 -3.61
CA ASN A 79 -11.59 -12.54 -3.76
C ASN A 79 -10.95 -11.78 -4.92
N LYS A 80 -11.78 -11.32 -5.85
CA LYS A 80 -11.33 -10.62 -7.04
C LYS A 80 -11.31 -9.14 -6.73
N ASP A 81 -10.11 -8.57 -6.68
CA ASP A 81 -9.94 -7.12 -6.54
C ASP A 81 -10.73 -6.41 -7.65
N SER A 82 -11.48 -5.38 -7.27
CA SER A 82 -12.21 -4.50 -8.19
C SER A 82 -11.49 -3.15 -8.28
N TYR A 83 -11.14 -2.74 -9.49
CA TYR A 83 -10.48 -1.45 -9.77
C TYR A 83 -11.38 -0.58 -10.63
N SER A 84 -11.28 0.75 -10.46
CA SER A 84 -12.10 1.72 -11.17
C SER A 84 -11.26 2.57 -12.13
N MET A 85 -11.85 3.05 -13.24
CA MET A 85 -11.16 4.00 -14.12
C MET A 85 -11.28 5.41 -13.55
N VAL A 86 -10.16 6.11 -13.47
CA VAL A 86 -10.12 7.53 -13.07
C VAL A 86 -10.58 8.39 -14.25
N LYS A 87 -11.78 8.94 -14.16
CA LYS A 87 -12.43 9.67 -15.27
C LYS A 87 -11.75 10.98 -15.62
N ASP A 88 -11.14 11.62 -14.63
CA ASP A 88 -10.53 12.94 -14.75
C ASP A 88 -9.05 12.87 -15.19
N LEU A 89 -8.57 11.67 -15.53
CA LEU A 89 -7.18 11.44 -15.91
C LEU A 89 -6.95 11.75 -17.41
N ASP A 90 -6.10 12.75 -17.68
CA ASP A 90 -5.78 13.14 -19.06
C ASP A 90 -4.67 12.29 -19.68
N LEU A 91 -5.03 11.12 -20.20
CA LEU A 91 -4.12 10.26 -20.95
C LEU A 91 -4.12 10.52 -22.47
N LEU A 92 -4.97 11.44 -22.94
CA LEU A 92 -5.18 11.72 -24.37
C LEU A 92 -4.52 13.03 -24.82
N GLY A 93 -3.86 13.75 -23.92
CA GLY A 93 -3.15 14.99 -24.23
C GLY A 93 -4.06 16.21 -24.41
N LYS A 94 -5.23 16.23 -23.76
CA LYS A 94 -6.17 17.36 -23.85
C LYS A 94 -5.58 18.65 -23.29
N SER A 95 -4.65 18.53 -22.36
CA SER A 95 -4.00 19.64 -21.67
C SER A 95 -2.75 20.16 -22.40
N GLY A 96 -2.49 19.70 -23.63
CA GLY A 96 -1.27 20.00 -24.38
C GLY A 96 -0.06 19.17 -23.96
N VAL A 97 -0.28 18.14 -23.14
CA VAL A 97 0.72 17.16 -22.73
C VAL A 97 0.75 16.01 -23.73
N GLU A 98 1.91 15.37 -23.92
CA GLU A 98 2.06 14.18 -24.78
C GLU A 98 1.09 13.07 -24.34
N PRO A 99 0.27 12.48 -25.24
CA PRO A 99 -0.62 11.37 -24.90
C PRO A 99 0.15 10.16 -24.34
N PHE A 100 -0.45 9.42 -23.41
CA PHE A 100 0.22 8.28 -22.76
C PHE A 100 0.60 7.18 -23.75
N ARG A 101 -0.20 6.96 -24.80
CA ARG A 101 0.09 5.95 -25.84
C ARG A 101 1.36 6.30 -26.59
N ASP A 102 1.47 7.53 -27.06
CA ASP A 102 2.64 8.04 -27.80
C ASP A 102 3.88 8.00 -26.90
N PHE A 103 3.73 8.39 -25.63
CA PHE A 103 4.78 8.28 -24.61
C PHE A 103 5.26 6.83 -24.46
N LEU A 104 4.33 5.87 -24.39
CA LEU A 104 4.61 4.44 -24.18
C LEU A 104 5.36 3.80 -25.36
N GLU A 105 5.09 4.24 -26.59
CA GLU A 105 5.70 3.70 -27.82
C GLU A 105 7.23 3.90 -27.86
N ARG A 106 7.76 4.89 -27.14
CA ARG A 106 9.20 5.15 -27.04
C ARG A 106 9.97 4.11 -26.23
N TYR A 107 9.28 3.22 -25.52
CA TYR A 107 9.88 2.32 -24.54
C TYR A 107 9.60 0.85 -24.84
N GLU A 108 10.59 -0.01 -24.64
CA GLU A 108 10.41 -1.46 -24.76
C GLU A 108 9.80 -2.07 -23.47
N VAL A 109 8.48 -1.95 -23.34
CA VAL A 109 7.74 -2.42 -22.16
C VAL A 109 7.37 -3.91 -22.19
N ASN A 110 8.29 -4.82 -22.51
CA ASN A 110 7.99 -6.26 -22.70
C ASN A 110 7.41 -7.03 -21.47
N SER A 111 7.27 -6.38 -20.31
CA SER A 111 6.68 -6.97 -19.10
C SER A 111 5.74 -6.01 -18.38
N ASN A 112 4.88 -6.56 -17.52
CA ASN A 112 4.01 -5.75 -16.64
C ASN A 112 4.82 -4.89 -15.66
N ILE A 113 5.98 -5.39 -15.22
CA ILE A 113 6.89 -4.67 -14.32
C ILE A 113 7.35 -3.37 -14.98
N LYS A 114 7.91 -3.46 -16.20
CA LYS A 114 8.33 -2.29 -16.98
C LYS A 114 7.16 -1.36 -17.28
N PHE A 115 6.01 -1.92 -17.68
CA PHE A 115 4.81 -1.12 -17.94
C PHE A 115 4.36 -0.33 -16.71
N ASN A 116 4.30 -0.96 -15.54
CA ASN A 116 3.92 -0.31 -14.30
C ASN A 116 4.87 0.86 -13.99
N THR A 117 6.18 0.66 -14.14
CA THR A 117 7.18 1.72 -13.93
C THR A 117 6.97 2.89 -14.89
N VAL A 118 6.81 2.63 -16.19
CA VAL A 118 6.57 3.67 -17.20
C VAL A 118 5.25 4.42 -16.94
N ALA A 119 4.20 3.71 -16.53
CA ALA A 119 2.93 4.32 -16.17
C ALA A 119 3.07 5.25 -14.96
N VAL A 120 3.75 4.83 -13.90
CA VAL A 120 4.00 5.68 -12.72
C VAL A 120 4.85 6.90 -13.10
N TYR A 121 5.90 6.71 -13.88
CA TYR A 121 6.75 7.81 -14.37
C TYR A 121 5.93 8.84 -15.13
N TYR A 122 5.11 8.41 -16.10
CA TYR A 122 4.27 9.32 -16.86
C TYR A 122 3.30 10.11 -15.96
N LEU A 123 2.62 9.42 -15.04
CA LEU A 123 1.66 10.08 -14.14
C LEU A 123 2.34 11.12 -13.25
N LYS A 124 3.54 10.84 -12.73
CA LYS A 124 4.28 11.74 -11.84
C LYS A 124 5.04 12.84 -12.57
N ASN A 125 5.79 12.51 -13.61
CA ASN A 125 6.76 13.41 -14.23
C ASN A 125 6.17 14.16 -15.43
N VAL A 126 5.17 13.59 -16.10
CA VAL A 126 4.55 14.18 -17.30
C VAL A 126 3.20 14.83 -16.97
N LEU A 127 2.36 14.16 -16.17
CA LEU A 127 1.07 14.71 -15.73
C LEU A 127 1.10 15.39 -14.36
N HIS A 128 2.22 15.34 -13.64
CA HIS A 128 2.40 15.99 -12.33
C HIS A 128 1.34 15.59 -11.28
N ILE A 129 0.88 14.34 -11.32
CA ILE A 129 -0.08 13.81 -10.35
C ILE A 129 0.64 13.55 -9.03
N ALA A 130 0.15 14.18 -7.96
CA ALA A 130 0.74 14.05 -6.62
C ALA A 130 0.57 12.64 -6.05
N ASP A 131 -0.66 12.10 -6.14
CA ASP A 131 -1.05 10.82 -5.54
C ASP A 131 -1.44 9.80 -6.61
N VAL A 132 -0.46 9.01 -7.03
CA VAL A 132 -0.71 7.89 -7.94
C VAL A 132 -1.21 6.69 -7.13
N THR A 133 -2.31 6.08 -7.59
CA THR A 133 -2.95 4.92 -6.95
C THR A 133 -3.11 3.76 -7.94
N ILE A 134 -3.52 2.59 -7.47
CA ILE A 134 -3.74 1.41 -8.33
C ILE A 134 -4.77 1.70 -9.45
N ASP A 135 -5.80 2.50 -9.16
CA ASP A 135 -6.83 2.88 -10.15
C ASP A 135 -6.25 3.72 -11.29
N HIS A 136 -5.25 4.57 -11.01
CA HIS A 136 -4.53 5.29 -12.04
C HIS A 136 -3.76 4.32 -12.96
N ILE A 137 -3.04 3.36 -12.38
CA ILE A 137 -2.30 2.34 -13.14
C ILE A 137 -3.26 1.48 -13.97
N TYR A 138 -4.39 1.08 -13.39
CA TYR A 138 -5.45 0.38 -14.10
C TYR A 138 -5.96 1.17 -15.30
N THR A 139 -6.14 2.49 -15.14
CA THR A 139 -6.56 3.39 -16.22
C THR A 139 -5.49 3.46 -17.33
N CYS A 140 -4.20 3.51 -16.97
CA CYS A 140 -3.10 3.42 -17.94
C CYS A 140 -3.11 2.12 -18.74
N TYR A 141 -3.37 0.96 -18.10
CA TYR A 141 -3.52 -0.31 -18.83
C TYR A 141 -4.64 -0.26 -19.88
N LYS A 142 -5.76 0.38 -19.54
CA LYS A 142 -6.91 0.50 -20.44
C LYS A 142 -6.63 1.44 -21.61
N ASN A 143 -5.95 2.55 -21.35
CA ASN A 143 -5.59 3.52 -22.39
C ASN A 143 -4.47 3.01 -23.31
N GLY A 144 -3.45 2.35 -22.75
CA GLY A 144 -2.35 1.74 -23.50
C GLY A 144 -2.70 0.41 -24.18
N GLU A 145 -3.99 0.06 -24.26
CA GLU A 145 -4.52 -1.16 -24.92
C GLU A 145 -3.83 -2.46 -24.48
N ARG A 146 -3.37 -2.51 -23.23
CA ARG A 146 -2.69 -3.68 -22.67
C ARG A 146 -3.61 -4.55 -21.84
N LYS A 147 -3.35 -5.85 -21.91
CA LYS A 147 -4.03 -6.83 -21.07
C LYS A 147 -3.69 -6.55 -19.60
N VAL A 148 -4.70 -6.15 -18.83
CA VAL A 148 -4.59 -5.99 -17.38
C VAL A 148 -4.19 -7.34 -16.75
N PRO A 149 -3.21 -7.37 -15.83
CA PRO A 149 -2.85 -8.58 -15.10
C PRO A 149 -4.07 -9.16 -14.36
N GLY A 150 -4.15 -10.49 -14.27
CA GLY A 150 -5.23 -11.16 -13.53
C GLY A 150 -5.28 -10.79 -12.05
N ASN A 151 -4.13 -10.37 -11.49
CA ASN A 151 -4.00 -9.74 -10.19
C ASN A 151 -3.10 -8.49 -10.37
N LEU A 152 -3.74 -7.33 -10.56
CA LEU A 152 -3.03 -6.07 -10.78
C LEU A 152 -2.27 -5.63 -9.53
N ARG A 153 -2.90 -5.72 -8.36
CA ARG A 153 -2.26 -5.37 -7.08
C ARG A 153 -0.96 -6.15 -6.89
N GLN A 154 -0.99 -7.47 -7.10
CA GLN A 154 0.23 -8.28 -7.02
C GLN A 154 1.27 -7.85 -8.05
N SER A 155 0.86 -7.54 -9.29
CA SER A 155 1.81 -7.06 -10.30
C SER A 155 2.51 -5.76 -9.88
N ILE A 156 1.80 -4.86 -9.19
CA ILE A 156 2.35 -3.61 -8.66
C ILE A 156 3.27 -3.92 -7.47
N THR A 157 2.84 -4.77 -6.54
CA THR A 157 3.68 -5.22 -5.41
C THR A 157 4.96 -5.92 -5.88
N ASP A 158 4.89 -6.71 -6.95
CA ASP A 158 6.08 -7.33 -7.55
C ASP A 158 7.00 -6.24 -8.11
N THR A 159 6.45 -5.19 -8.72
CA THR A 159 7.24 -4.05 -9.24
C THR A 159 7.93 -3.28 -8.11
N SER A 160 7.31 -3.21 -6.92
CA SER A 160 7.89 -2.60 -5.72
C SER A 160 8.77 -3.52 -4.88
N SER A 161 8.84 -4.81 -5.23
CA SER A 161 9.59 -5.79 -4.45
C SER A 161 11.09 -5.50 -4.49
N SER A 162 11.83 -5.97 -3.50
CA SER A 162 13.31 -5.86 -3.44
C SER A 162 14.02 -6.42 -4.68
N LYS A 163 13.38 -7.31 -5.44
CA LYS A 163 13.92 -7.85 -6.69
C LYS A 163 14.02 -6.78 -7.80
N TYR A 164 13.06 -5.86 -7.86
CA TYR A 164 12.97 -4.86 -8.92
C TYR A 164 13.18 -3.45 -8.36
N GLY A 165 12.45 -3.10 -7.31
CA GLY A 165 12.63 -1.84 -6.58
C GLY A 165 12.37 -0.60 -7.42
N TYR A 166 11.59 -0.69 -8.50
CA TYR A 166 11.38 0.43 -9.43
C TYR A 166 10.32 1.42 -8.94
N ILE A 167 9.40 0.96 -8.10
CA ILE A 167 8.37 1.79 -7.48
C ILE A 167 8.33 1.50 -5.99
N ASN A 168 7.82 2.43 -5.19
CA ASN A 168 7.46 2.19 -3.80
C ASN A 168 5.95 2.17 -3.69
N MET A 169 5.42 1.29 -2.85
CA MET A 169 3.99 1.17 -2.59
C MET A 169 3.76 1.26 -1.08
N SER A 170 3.03 2.28 -0.65
CA SER A 170 2.66 2.52 0.75
C SER A 170 1.18 2.89 0.80
N ASP A 171 0.36 2.11 1.51
CA ASP A 171 -1.06 2.42 1.75
C ASP A 171 -1.84 2.84 0.49
N ASN A 172 -1.64 2.11 -0.62
CA ASN A 172 -2.25 2.36 -1.93
C ASN A 172 -1.73 3.60 -2.70
N HIS A 173 -0.78 4.34 -2.13
CA HIS A 173 0.02 5.35 -2.82
C HIS A 173 1.22 4.69 -3.49
N ILE A 174 1.49 5.10 -4.72
CA ILE A 174 2.58 4.58 -5.53
C ILE A 174 3.50 5.73 -5.88
N THR A 175 4.78 5.59 -5.56
CA THR A 175 5.81 6.56 -5.94
C THR A 175 6.88 5.88 -6.77
N LEU A 176 7.57 6.66 -7.58
CA LEU A 176 8.69 6.17 -8.35
C LEU A 176 9.95 6.16 -7.46
N SER A 177 10.79 5.13 -7.61
CA SER A 177 12.11 5.13 -6.99
C SER A 177 13.15 5.69 -7.95
N VAL A 178 14.33 6.04 -7.43
CA VAL A 178 15.49 6.44 -8.26
C VAL A 178 15.85 5.35 -9.29
N LEU A 179 15.72 4.07 -8.93
CA LEU A 179 15.95 2.98 -9.88
C LEU A 179 14.88 2.94 -10.98
N GLY A 180 13.63 3.24 -10.64
CA GLY A 180 12.55 3.34 -11.63
C GLY A 180 12.72 4.52 -12.58
N GLU A 181 13.16 5.67 -12.08
CA GLU A 181 13.53 6.84 -12.90
C GLU A 181 14.61 6.47 -13.89
N ASN A 182 15.72 5.91 -13.40
CA ASN A 182 16.83 5.52 -14.26
C ASN A 182 16.44 4.47 -15.30
N LEU A 183 15.59 3.51 -14.92
CA LEU A 183 15.07 2.49 -15.84
C LEU A 183 14.36 3.16 -17.03
N VAL A 184 13.45 4.11 -16.77
CA VAL A 184 12.70 4.79 -17.83
C VAL A 184 13.60 5.74 -18.62
N GLU A 185 14.49 6.47 -17.96
CA GLU A 185 15.27 7.53 -18.61
C GLU A 185 16.45 7.02 -19.43
N PHE A 186 17.05 5.88 -19.05
CA PHE A 186 18.31 5.41 -19.64
C PHE A 186 18.24 3.98 -20.19
N GLU A 187 17.44 3.09 -19.60
CA GLU A 187 17.50 1.66 -19.95
C GLU A 187 16.39 1.21 -20.91
N LEU A 188 15.20 1.81 -20.85
CA LEU A 188 14.04 1.37 -21.64
C LEU A 188 13.88 2.08 -22.98
N LYS A 189 14.59 3.20 -23.20
CA LYS A 189 14.49 3.96 -24.44
C LYS A 189 14.90 3.08 -25.60
N GLN A 190 14.02 2.97 -26.59
CA GLN A 190 14.40 2.36 -27.86
C GLN A 190 15.41 3.31 -28.53
N GLU A 191 16.57 2.80 -28.92
CA GLU A 191 17.47 3.54 -29.81
C GLU A 191 16.69 3.89 -31.09
N ALA A 192 16.70 5.18 -31.44
CA ALA A 192 15.98 5.72 -32.60
C ALA A 192 16.57 5.24 -33.93
#